data_AF-A0A8D8L3W5-F1
#
_entry.id   AF-A0A8D8L3W5-F1
#
_cell.length_a   1.000
_cell.length_b   1.000
_cell.length_c   1.000
_cell.angle_alpha   90.00
_cell.angle_beta   90.00
_cell.angle_gamma   90.00
#
_symmetry.space_group_name_H-M   'P 1'
#
loop_
_entity.id
_entity.type
_entity.pdbx_description
1 polymer ?
#
loop_
_entity_poly.entity_id
_entity_poly.type
_entity_poly.pdbx_seq_one_letter_code
_entity_poly.pdbx_strand_id
1 'polypeptide(L)'
;LRDESVLRQLQIADKKYHLVGFGKAVLGMAVQMERILGERLASGCISIPVGTLERFRGEQDFQLSKASKIEVLECAANNLPDEAAVVAARKIQSLAASMTANDVLCVLVSGGGSAL
;
A
#
# COMPACT_ATOMS: atom_id res chain seq x y z
N LEU A 1 -13.58 10.70 0.12
CA LEU A 1 -14.10 10.21 -1.18
C LEU A 1 -15.59 9.92 -1.00
N ARG A 2 -16.49 10.73 -1.58
CA ARG A 2 -17.97 10.54 -1.50
C ARG A 2 -18.58 10.20 -2.86
N ASP A 3 -17.76 9.79 -3.81
CA ASP A 3 -18.21 9.44 -5.15
C ASP A 3 -18.51 7.95 -5.22
N GLU A 4 -19.80 7.62 -5.23
CA GLU A 4 -20.35 6.27 -5.35
C GLU A 4 -19.82 5.53 -6.60
N SER A 5 -19.47 6.26 -7.67
CA SER A 5 -18.98 5.65 -8.91
C SER A 5 -17.60 4.99 -8.72
N VAL A 6 -16.74 5.60 -7.91
CA VAL A 6 -15.39 5.07 -7.60
C VAL A 6 -15.49 3.83 -6.70
N LEU A 7 -16.40 3.85 -5.72
CA LEU A 7 -16.62 2.70 -4.85
C LEU A 7 -17.12 1.48 -5.63
N ARG A 8 -17.98 1.69 -6.64
CA ARG A 8 -18.44 0.60 -7.53
C ARG A 8 -17.32 -0.02 -8.36
N GLN A 9 -16.36 0.79 -8.83
CA GLN A 9 -15.20 0.26 -9.57
C GLN A 9 -14.32 -0.64 -8.70
N LEU A 10 -14.30 -0.40 -7.38
CA LEU A 10 -13.59 -1.21 -6.40
C LEU A 10 -14.45 -2.36 -5.83
N GLN A 11 -15.57 -2.71 -6.48
CA GLN A 11 -16.51 -3.76 -6.08
C GLN A 11 -16.72 -4.80 -7.18
N ILE A 12 -15.62 -5.31 -7.73
CA ILE A 12 -15.67 -6.53 -8.55
C ILE A 12 -16.08 -7.71 -7.64
N ALA A 13 -17.24 -8.30 -7.94
CA ALA A 13 -17.80 -9.41 -7.17
C ALA A 13 -16.85 -10.61 -7.12
N ASP A 14 -16.82 -11.28 -5.97
CA ASP A 14 -16.05 -12.51 -5.71
C ASP A 14 -14.53 -12.40 -5.90
N LYS A 15 -13.98 -11.17 -5.95
CA LYS A 15 -12.54 -10.93 -6.00
C LYS A 15 -11.96 -10.58 -4.65
N LYS A 16 -10.75 -11.08 -4.40
CA LYS A 16 -9.89 -10.64 -3.30
C LYS A 16 -9.00 -9.50 -3.78
N TYR A 17 -8.79 -8.52 -2.91
CA TYR A 17 -7.97 -7.37 -3.23
C TYR A 17 -6.62 -7.50 -2.54
N HIS A 18 -5.56 -7.23 -3.28
CA HIS A 18 -4.22 -7.11 -2.76
C HIS A 18 -3.72 -5.71 -3.03
N LEU A 19 -2.92 -5.17 -2.12
CA LEU A 19 -2.48 -3.79 -2.20
C LEU A 19 -0.96 -3.71 -2.19
N VAL A 20 -0.40 -3.10 -3.22
CA VAL A 20 1.02 -2.74 -3.25
C VAL A 20 1.17 -1.25 -3.44
N GLY A 21 2.26 -0.67 -2.96
CA GLY A 21 2.51 0.73 -3.25
C GLY A 21 3.90 1.20 -2.91
N PHE A 22 4.31 2.28 -3.54
CA PHE A 22 5.60 2.93 -3.29
C PHE A 22 5.51 4.45 -3.49
N GLY A 23 6.13 5.21 -2.60
CA GLY A 23 6.20 6.67 -2.67
C GLY A 23 5.83 7.40 -1.38
N LYS A 24 6.09 8.71 -1.36
CA LYS A 24 5.97 9.59 -0.18
C LYS A 24 4.56 9.69 0.41
N ALA A 25 3.52 9.56 -0.42
CA ALA A 25 2.13 9.70 0.01
C ALA A 25 1.43 8.35 0.25
N VAL A 26 2.12 7.23 0.01
CA VAL A 26 1.48 5.92 -0.04
C VAL A 26 0.91 5.47 1.29
N LEU A 27 1.48 5.86 2.43
CA LEU A 27 0.93 5.52 3.74
C LEU A 27 -0.52 6.02 3.88
N GLY A 28 -0.76 7.31 3.64
CA GLY A 28 -2.10 7.89 3.72
C GLY A 28 -3.06 7.28 2.68
N MET A 29 -2.58 7.00 1.47
CA MET A 29 -3.37 6.32 0.44
C MET A 29 -3.77 4.90 0.88
N ALA A 30 -2.84 4.16 1.48
CA ALA A 30 -3.06 2.80 1.97
C ALA A 30 -4.10 2.76 3.10
N VAL A 31 -4.07 3.73 4.03
CA VAL A 31 -5.09 3.87 5.09
C VAL A 31 -6.48 4.05 4.49
N GLN A 32 -6.63 4.90 3.47
CA GLN A 32 -7.94 5.08 2.82
C GLN A 32 -8.39 3.83 2.06
N MET A 33 -7.46 3.16 1.37
CA MET A 33 -7.76 1.92 0.66
C MET A 33 -8.15 0.78 1.61
N GLU A 34 -7.49 0.67 2.77
CA GLU A 34 -7.88 -0.29 3.81
C GLU A 34 -9.32 -0.04 4.27
N ARG A 35 -9.70 1.22 4.53
CA ARG A 35 -11.07 1.59 4.92
C ARG A 35 -12.10 1.24 3.83
N ILE A 36 -11.77 1.46 2.56
CA ILE A 36 -12.67 1.21 1.42
C ILE A 36 -12.83 -0.30 1.13
N LEU A 37 -11.73 -1.05 1.20
CA LEU A 37 -11.73 -2.48 0.87
C LEU A 37 -12.22 -3.33 2.04
N GLY A 38 -11.94 -2.92 3.28
CA GLY A 38 -12.32 -3.62 4.50
C GLY A 38 -11.84 -5.08 4.47
N GLU A 39 -12.74 -6.01 4.76
CA GLU A 39 -12.44 -7.44 4.84
C GLU A 39 -11.96 -8.05 3.50
N ARG A 40 -12.28 -7.40 2.37
CA ARG A 40 -11.91 -7.85 1.02
C ARG A 40 -10.42 -7.65 0.72
N LEU A 41 -9.74 -6.78 1.48
CA LEU A 41 -8.30 -6.68 1.44
C LEU A 41 -7.72 -7.98 2.02
N ALA A 42 -7.01 -8.75 1.20
CA ALA A 42 -6.46 -10.04 1.55
C ALA A 42 -5.00 -9.95 2.03
N SER A 43 -4.18 -9.12 1.40
CA SER A 43 -2.83 -8.78 1.86
C SER A 43 -2.33 -7.49 1.20
N GLY A 44 -1.21 -6.97 1.69
CA GLY A 44 -0.50 -5.92 0.98
C GLY A 44 0.88 -5.62 1.53
N CYS A 45 1.66 -4.85 0.76
CA CYS A 45 2.92 -4.29 1.22
C CYS A 45 3.17 -2.92 0.59
N ILE A 46 3.69 -1.98 1.38
CA ILE A 46 3.99 -0.63 0.90
C ILE A 46 5.43 -0.23 1.24
N SER A 47 6.06 0.46 0.30
CA SER A 47 7.40 1.05 0.40
C SER A 47 7.29 2.56 0.61
N ILE A 48 7.72 3.07 1.77
CA ILE A 48 7.63 4.48 2.14
C ILE A 48 8.98 5.02 2.62
N PRO A 49 9.23 6.35 2.58
CA PRO A 49 10.48 6.91 3.06
C PRO A 49 10.74 6.61 4.54
N VAL A 50 12.01 6.41 4.91
CA VAL A 50 12.43 6.32 6.32
C VAL A 50 11.93 7.52 7.14
N GLY A 51 11.36 7.24 8.32
CA GLY A 51 10.88 8.24 9.27
C GLY A 51 9.44 8.70 9.01
N THR A 52 8.75 8.14 8.01
CA THR A 52 7.34 8.44 7.73
C THR A 52 6.44 7.99 8.87
N LEU A 53 6.67 6.81 9.46
CA LEU A 53 5.85 6.31 10.57
C LEU A 53 6.03 7.15 11.84
N GLU A 54 7.26 7.59 12.13
CA GLU A 54 7.52 8.51 13.24
C GLU A 54 6.85 9.86 13.00
N ARG A 55 7.02 10.41 11.80
CA ARG A 55 6.49 11.73 11.42
C ARG A 55 4.99 11.85 11.64
N PHE A 56 4.23 10.80 11.34
CA PHE A 56 2.77 10.79 11.44
C PHE A 56 2.25 10.02 12.66
N ARG A 57 3.10 9.79 13.67
CA ARG A 57 2.72 9.05 14.87
C ARG A 57 1.54 9.75 15.56
N GLY A 58 0.45 9.01 15.75
CA GLY A 58 -0.76 9.50 16.41
C GLY A 58 -1.74 10.24 15.48
N GLU A 59 -1.39 10.43 14.21
CA GLU A 59 -2.31 10.99 13.21
C GLU A 59 -3.19 9.89 12.62
N GLN A 60 -4.49 9.93 12.92
CA GLN A 60 -5.44 8.88 12.51
C GLN A 60 -5.51 8.67 10.99
N ASP A 61 -5.25 9.70 10.19
CA ASP A 61 -5.28 9.61 8.72
C ASP A 61 -4.07 8.90 8.12
N PHE A 62 -3.04 8.62 8.94
CA PHE A 62 -1.83 7.89 8.56
C PHE A 62 -1.63 6.61 9.39
N GLN A 63 -2.67 6.20 10.10
CA GLN A 63 -2.64 5.01 10.94
C GLN A 63 -3.48 3.88 10.34
N LEU A 64 -2.79 2.80 9.97
CA LEU A 64 -3.43 1.54 9.61
C LEU A 64 -4.08 0.89 10.84
N SER A 65 -5.08 0.05 10.60
CA SER A 65 -5.72 -0.72 11.66
C SER A 65 -4.73 -1.65 12.37
N LYS A 66 -4.94 -1.96 13.65
CA LYS A 66 -4.08 -2.90 14.40
C LYS A 66 -4.06 -4.31 13.80
N ALA A 67 -5.09 -4.66 13.05
CA ALA A 67 -5.23 -5.93 12.35
C ALA A 67 -4.95 -5.80 10.84
N SER A 68 -4.24 -4.74 10.44
CA SER A 68 -3.96 -4.49 9.03
C SER A 68 -3.23 -5.66 8.39
N LYS A 69 -3.63 -5.98 7.17
CA LYS A 69 -2.95 -6.98 6.34
C LYS A 69 -1.86 -6.36 5.45
N ILE A 70 -1.58 -5.05 5.64
CA ILE A 70 -0.59 -4.30 4.89
C ILE A 70 0.70 -4.24 5.70
N GLU A 71 1.76 -4.81 5.15
CA GLU A 71 3.11 -4.64 5.66
C GLU A 71 3.67 -3.28 5.24
N VAL A 72 4.26 -2.53 6.17
CA VAL A 72 4.87 -1.23 5.90
C VAL A 72 6.39 -1.35 5.96
N LEU A 73 7.06 -0.99 4.88
CA LEU A 73 8.52 -0.97 4.78
C LEU A 73 9.02 0.47 4.65
N GLU A 74 9.76 0.91 5.65
CA GLU A 74 10.48 2.18 5.62
C GLU A 74 11.86 1.99 4.98
N CYS A 75 12.14 2.71 3.90
CA CYS A 75 13.37 2.59 3.13
C CYS A 75 13.70 3.89 2.39
N ALA A 76 14.75 3.86 1.57
CA ALA A 76 15.25 4.98 0.79
C ALA A 76 15.59 6.22 1.63
N ALA A 77 16.50 6.07 2.60
CA ALA A 77 16.98 7.20 3.40
C ALA A 77 17.51 8.33 2.50
N ASN A 78 17.12 9.57 2.80
CA ASN A 78 17.42 10.76 1.96
C ASN A 78 16.96 10.63 0.50
N ASN A 79 15.95 9.81 0.21
CA ASN A 79 15.43 9.58 -1.15
C ASN A 79 16.50 9.01 -2.09
N LEU A 80 17.39 8.16 -1.56
CA LEU A 80 18.37 7.39 -2.31
C LEU A 80 18.01 5.90 -2.23
N PRO A 81 18.08 5.12 -3.32
CA PRO A 81 17.84 3.69 -3.28
C PRO A 81 18.79 3.00 -2.29
N ASP A 82 18.25 2.08 -1.48
CA ASP A 82 19.01 1.27 -0.52
C ASP A 82 18.58 -0.21 -0.57
N GLU A 83 19.24 -1.05 0.22
CA GLU A 83 18.93 -2.49 0.27
C GLU A 83 17.50 -2.75 0.75
N ALA A 84 16.97 -1.91 1.64
CA ALA A 84 15.61 -2.03 2.13
C ALA A 84 14.59 -1.75 1.01
N ALA A 85 14.84 -0.77 0.13
CA ALA A 85 14.02 -0.51 -1.05
C ALA A 85 14.06 -1.70 -2.02
N VAL A 86 15.22 -2.33 -2.22
CA VAL A 86 15.32 -3.56 -3.03
C VAL A 86 14.50 -4.71 -2.42
N VAL A 87 14.53 -4.87 -1.09
CA VAL A 87 13.70 -5.88 -0.39
C VAL A 87 12.21 -5.57 -0.57
N ALA A 88 11.79 -4.30 -0.43
CA ALA A 88 10.42 -3.88 -0.65
C ALA A 88 9.96 -4.16 -2.09
N ALA A 89 10.77 -3.80 -3.09
CA ALA A 89 10.50 -4.07 -4.49
C ALA A 89 10.37 -5.59 -4.77
N ARG A 90 11.22 -6.43 -4.17
CA ARG A 90 11.11 -7.90 -4.29
C ARG A 90 9.84 -8.45 -3.65
N LYS A 91 9.40 -7.90 -2.52
CA LYS A 91 8.12 -8.28 -1.89
C LYS A 91 6.94 -7.92 -2.78
N ILE A 92 6.93 -6.71 -3.34
CA ILE A 92 5.90 -6.26 -4.30
C ILE A 92 5.89 -7.18 -5.52
N GLN A 93 7.05 -7.47 -6.10
CA GLN A 93 7.18 -8.39 -7.23
C GLN A 93 6.64 -9.79 -6.90
N SER A 94 7.01 -10.33 -5.75
CA SER A 94 6.60 -11.68 -5.32
C SER A 94 5.09 -11.78 -5.13
N LEU A 95 4.49 -10.76 -4.51
CA LEU A 95 3.04 -10.68 -4.35
C LEU A 95 2.34 -10.61 -5.71
N ALA A 96 2.80 -9.73 -6.61
CA ALA A 96 2.25 -9.60 -7.96
C ALA A 96 2.38 -10.91 -8.77
N ALA A 97 3.51 -11.60 -8.66
CA ALA A 97 3.76 -12.87 -9.34
C ALA A 97 2.89 -14.02 -8.83
N SER A 98 2.40 -13.95 -7.58
CA SER A 98 1.53 -14.96 -6.98
C SER A 98 0.05 -14.81 -7.36
N MET A 99 -0.29 -13.78 -8.13
CA MET A 99 -1.68 -13.43 -8.39
C MET A 99 -2.39 -14.41 -9.30
N THR A 100 -3.68 -14.62 -9.04
CA THR A 100 -4.55 -15.49 -9.84
C THR A 100 -5.66 -14.68 -10.52
N ALA A 101 -6.43 -15.34 -11.38
CA ALA A 101 -7.60 -14.73 -12.00
C ALA A 101 -8.68 -14.30 -10.98
N ASN A 102 -8.62 -14.77 -9.72
CA ASN A 102 -9.57 -14.42 -8.66
C ASN A 102 -9.17 -13.20 -7.83
N ASP A 103 -8.08 -12.54 -8.20
CA ASP A 103 -7.51 -11.46 -7.43
C ASP A 103 -7.48 -10.15 -8.22
N VAL A 104 -7.46 -9.04 -7.49
CA VAL A 104 -7.26 -7.68 -8.00
C VAL A 104 -6.07 -7.07 -7.28
N LEU A 105 -5.08 -6.59 -8.03
CA LEU A 105 -3.94 -5.89 -7.47
C LEU A 105 -4.14 -4.36 -7.58
N CYS A 106 -4.35 -3.71 -6.43
CA CYS A 106 -4.34 -2.25 -6.32
C CYS A 106 -2.89 -1.76 -6.19
N VAL A 107 -2.46 -0.94 -7.15
CA VAL A 107 -1.10 -0.36 -7.16
C VAL A 107 -1.17 1.13 -6.81
N LEU A 108 -0.58 1.52 -5.69
CA LEU A 108 -0.54 2.89 -5.20
C LEU A 108 0.81 3.53 -5.52
N VAL A 109 0.79 4.58 -6.34
CA VAL A 109 2.02 5.26 -6.78
C VAL A 109 1.95 6.73 -6.41
N SER A 110 3.05 7.25 -5.84
CA SER A 110 3.24 8.68 -5.63
C SER A 110 4.70 9.08 -5.87
N GLY A 111 5.03 10.37 -5.75
CA GLY A 111 6.39 10.86 -5.96
C GLY A 111 7.43 10.20 -5.03
N GLY A 112 8.66 10.06 -5.52
CA GLY A 112 9.77 9.40 -4.81
C GLY A 112 9.95 7.92 -5.15
N GLY A 113 9.08 7.35 -5.98
CA GLY A 113 9.11 5.93 -6.34
C GLY A 113 10.40 5.44 -7.00
N SER A 114 11.19 6.30 -7.65
CA SER A 114 12.47 5.88 -8.24
C SER A 114 13.51 5.44 -7.20
N ALA A 115 13.37 5.88 -5.94
CA ALA A 115 14.25 5.48 -4.86
C ALA A 115 13.67 4.33 -4.00
N LEU A 116 12.36 4.06 -4.12
CA LEU A 116 11.56 3.22 -3.23
C LEU A 116 11.15 1.89 -3.85
#